data_AF-A0A6B3GMT2-F1
#
_entry.id   AF-A0A6B3GMT2-F1
#
_cell.length_a   1.000
_cell.length_b   1.000
_cell.length_c   1.000
_cell.angle_alpha   90.00
_cell.angle_beta   90.00
_cell.angle_gamma   90.00
#
_symmetry.space_group_name_H-M   'P 1'
#
loop_
_entity.id
_entity.type
_entity.pdbx_description
1 polymer ?
#
loop_
_entity_poly.entity_id
_entity_poly.type
_entity_poly.pdbx_seq_one_letter_code
_entity_poly.pdbx_strand_id
1 'polypeptide(L)'
;MELPDRAAPGVEALAGTAADAACALADAAGPAGWNLAAAEDAADAIDTIAAALADIDPEAARLLAAIPAATKALLRHLGQDQDDAAAIPAAVARPPQLPKPRRRGLGPGWQGLPSVSAKR
;
A
#
# COMPACT_ATOMS: atom_id res chain seq x y z
N MET A 1 15.45 -23.97 29.72
CA MET A 1 14.13 -24.41 30.23
C MET A 1 13.57 -25.40 29.22
N GLU A 2 12.84 -26.44 29.65
CA GLU A 2 12.12 -27.31 28.70
C GLU A 2 10.67 -26.84 28.58
N LEU A 3 10.18 -26.72 27.34
CA LEU A 3 8.78 -26.39 27.08
C LEU A 3 7.87 -27.57 27.43
N PRO A 4 6.63 -27.33 27.89
CA PRO A 4 5.68 -28.41 28.12
C PRO A 4 5.32 -29.12 26.81
N ASP A 5 5.03 -30.42 26.89
CA ASP A 5 4.60 -31.25 25.75
C ASP A 5 3.29 -30.79 25.09
N ARG A 6 2.53 -29.90 25.75
CA ARG A 6 1.28 -29.34 25.25
C ARG A 6 1.25 -27.84 25.47
N ALA A 7 0.88 -27.11 24.43
CA ALA A 7 0.56 -25.69 24.54
C ALA A 7 -0.71 -25.47 25.38
N ALA A 8 -0.90 -24.26 25.89
CA ALA A 8 -2.16 -23.87 26.50
C ALA A 8 -3.32 -24.00 25.48
N PRO A 9 -4.56 -24.24 25.93
CA PRO A 9 -5.70 -24.44 25.04
C PRO A 9 -5.82 -23.33 23.98
N GLY A 10 -5.83 -23.72 22.71
CA GLY A 10 -5.96 -22.80 21.57
C GLY A 10 -4.65 -22.14 21.10
N VAL A 11 -3.58 -22.13 21.90
CA VAL A 11 -2.31 -21.48 21.51
C VAL A 11 -1.67 -22.17 20.31
N GLU A 12 -1.65 -23.50 20.27
CA GLU A 12 -1.10 -24.26 19.14
C GLU A 12 -1.87 -23.97 17.83
N ALA A 13 -3.21 -23.89 17.91
CA ALA A 13 -4.05 -23.58 16.74
C ALA A 13 -3.86 -22.13 16.26
N LEU A 14 -3.73 -21.17 17.19
CA LEU A 14 -3.43 -19.78 16.87
C LEU A 14 -2.05 -19.62 16.25
N ALA A 15 -1.04 -20.31 16.78
CA ALA A 15 0.31 -20.34 16.21
C ALA A 15 0.31 -20.93 14.79
N GLY A 16 -0.43 -22.03 14.56
CA GLY A 16 -0.64 -22.58 13.22
C GLY A 16 -1.31 -21.58 12.27
N THR A 17 -2.37 -20.92 12.73
CA THR A 17 -3.08 -19.90 11.92
C THR A 17 -2.17 -18.72 11.57
N ALA A 18 -1.33 -18.28 12.52
CA ALA A 18 -0.36 -17.21 12.28
C ALA A 18 0.69 -17.62 11.23
N ALA A 19 1.17 -18.87 11.28
CA ALA A 19 2.07 -19.41 10.27
C ALA A 19 1.42 -19.48 8.88
N ASP A 20 0.19 -19.99 8.81
CA ASP A 20 -0.57 -20.07 7.55
C ASP A 20 -0.81 -18.68 6.95
N ALA A 21 -1.18 -17.70 7.79
CA ALA A 21 -1.37 -16.31 7.36
C ALA A 21 -0.07 -15.67 6.86
N ALA A 22 1.06 -15.94 7.52
CA ALA A 22 2.37 -15.45 7.07
C ALA A 22 2.76 -16.03 5.70
N CYS A 23 2.52 -17.32 5.47
CA CYS A 23 2.72 -17.94 4.17
C CYS A 23 1.82 -17.31 3.10
N ALA A 24 0.52 -17.17 3.38
CA ALA A 24 -0.43 -16.57 2.45
C ALA A 24 -0.06 -15.11 2.11
N LEU A 25 0.42 -14.34 3.08
CA LEU A 25 0.90 -12.97 2.86
C LEU A 25 2.14 -12.96 1.95
N ALA A 26 3.10 -13.85 2.17
CA ALA A 26 4.30 -13.95 1.35
C ALA A 26 3.97 -14.31 -0.11
N ASP A 27 3.04 -15.25 -0.32
CA ASP A 27 2.57 -15.65 -1.66
C ASP A 27 1.81 -14.52 -2.37
N ALA A 28 1.01 -13.73 -1.63
CA ALA A 28 0.17 -12.68 -2.19
C ALA A 28 0.93 -11.39 -2.51
N ALA A 29 1.86 -10.95 -1.65
CA ALA A 29 2.45 -9.63 -1.76
C ALA A 29 3.43 -9.53 -2.94
N GLY A 30 4.28 -10.54 -3.17
CA GLY A 30 5.37 -10.44 -4.15
C GLY A 30 6.24 -9.17 -3.98
N PRO A 31 7.14 -8.85 -4.92
CA PRO A 31 8.01 -7.67 -4.80
C PRO A 31 7.30 -6.32 -4.97
N ALA A 32 6.10 -6.29 -5.56
CA ALA A 32 5.39 -5.05 -5.94
C ALA A 32 4.05 -4.84 -5.23
N GLY A 33 3.62 -5.77 -4.37
CA GLY A 33 2.33 -5.68 -3.67
C GLY A 33 2.39 -5.00 -2.30
N TRP A 34 3.57 -4.54 -1.88
CA TRP A 34 3.74 -3.83 -0.62
C TRP A 34 3.46 -2.33 -0.78
N ASN A 35 2.74 -1.76 0.18
CA ASN A 35 2.70 -0.33 0.44
C ASN A 35 3.13 -0.09 1.89
N LEU A 36 3.31 1.18 2.29
CA LEU A 36 3.78 1.50 3.65
C LEU A 36 2.89 0.92 4.74
N ALA A 37 1.58 1.14 4.63
CA ALA A 37 0.63 0.70 5.64
C ALA A 37 0.66 -0.83 5.83
N ALA A 38 0.72 -1.60 4.73
CA ALA A 38 0.84 -3.04 4.79
C ALA A 38 2.18 -3.49 5.42
N ALA A 39 3.27 -2.77 5.18
CA ALA A 39 4.54 -3.03 5.81
C ALA A 39 4.54 -2.69 7.31
N GLU A 40 3.88 -1.60 7.71
CA GLU A 40 3.66 -1.20 9.11
C GLU A 40 2.85 -2.26 9.86
N ASP A 41 1.72 -2.68 9.31
CA ASP A 41 0.86 -3.73 9.90
C ASP A 41 1.62 -5.06 10.07
N ALA A 42 2.43 -5.45 9.07
CA ALA A 42 3.24 -6.66 9.14
C ALA A 42 4.36 -6.54 10.19
N ALA A 43 5.00 -5.37 10.31
CA ALA A 43 6.01 -5.11 11.32
C ALA A 43 5.43 -5.16 12.74
N ASP A 44 4.25 -4.57 12.96
CA ASP A 44 3.55 -4.62 14.25
C ASP A 44 3.16 -6.05 14.64
N ALA A 45 2.74 -6.88 13.68
CA ALA A 45 2.48 -8.29 13.90
C ALA A 45 3.74 -9.07 14.32
N ILE A 46 4.88 -8.81 13.67
CA ILE A 46 6.18 -9.40 14.02
C ILE A 46 6.59 -9.00 15.44
N ASP A 47 6.51 -7.71 15.78
CA ASP A 47 6.86 -7.20 17.12
C ASP A 47 5.96 -7.81 18.20
N THR A 48 4.66 -7.96 17.91
CA THR A 48 3.69 -8.58 18.84
C THR A 48 4.00 -10.05 19.09
N ILE A 49 4.27 -10.83 18.03
CA ILE A 49 4.63 -12.25 18.17
C ILE A 49 5.98 -12.42 18.88
N ALA A 50 6.96 -11.57 18.55
CA ALA A 50 8.27 -11.58 19.20
C ALA A 50 8.16 -11.28 20.70
N ALA A 51 7.32 -10.33 21.10
CA ALA A 51 7.06 -10.03 22.51
C ALA A 51 6.43 -11.24 23.23
N ALA A 52 5.44 -11.90 22.63
CA ALA A 52 4.81 -13.09 23.21
C ALA A 52 5.79 -14.26 23.37
N LEU A 53 6.71 -14.44 22.42
CA LEU A 53 7.77 -15.47 22.51
C LEU A 53 8.85 -15.11 23.53
N ALA A 54 9.16 -13.83 23.71
CA ALA A 54 10.11 -13.36 24.71
C ALA A 54 9.65 -13.67 26.15
N ASP A 55 8.33 -13.80 26.38
CA ASP A 55 7.76 -14.15 27.68
C ASP A 55 7.97 -15.63 28.07
N ILE A 56 8.47 -16.48 27.16
CA ILE A 56 8.76 -17.90 27.44
C ILE A 56 9.84 -18.02 28.51
N ASP A 57 11.01 -17.42 28.26
CA ASP A 57 12.13 -17.41 29.19
C ASP A 57 13.14 -16.27 28.89
N PRO A 58 14.06 -15.96 29.82
CA PRO A 58 15.01 -14.87 29.64
C PRO A 58 15.96 -15.02 28.45
N GLU A 59 16.22 -16.25 27.99
CA GLU A 59 17.07 -16.48 26.82
C GLU A 59 16.30 -16.20 25.53
N ALA A 60 15.03 -16.60 25.44
CA ALA A 60 14.15 -16.21 24.35
C ALA A 60 14.05 -14.68 24.23
N ALA A 61 13.89 -13.97 25.35
CA ALA A 61 13.90 -12.51 25.38
C ALA A 61 15.21 -11.91 24.81
N ARG A 62 16.37 -12.50 25.14
CA ARG A 62 17.67 -12.05 24.62
C ARG A 62 17.80 -12.31 23.12
N LEU A 63 17.38 -13.49 22.65
CA LEU A 63 17.43 -13.86 21.23
C LEU A 63 16.56 -12.92 20.37
N LEU A 64 15.43 -12.47 20.90
CA LEU A 64 14.45 -11.67 20.17
C LEU A 64 14.63 -10.15 20.37
N ALA A 65 15.54 -9.71 21.25
CA ALA A 65 15.72 -8.31 21.64
C ALA A 65 16.00 -7.35 20.46
N ALA A 66 16.56 -7.85 19.37
CA ALA A 66 16.89 -7.05 18.19
C ALA A 66 15.69 -6.74 17.29
N ILE A 67 14.59 -7.51 17.39
CA ILE A 67 13.47 -7.45 16.45
C ILE A 67 12.81 -6.06 16.41
N PRO A 68 12.44 -5.42 17.54
CA PRO A 68 11.77 -4.11 17.51
C PRO A 68 12.64 -2.99 16.93
N ALA A 69 13.96 -3.12 17.03
CA ALA A 69 14.89 -2.16 16.42
C ALA A 69 15.00 -2.41 14.90
N ALA A 70 15.00 -3.67 14.48
CA ALA A 70 15.06 -4.06 13.07
C ALA A 70 13.78 -3.66 12.31
N THR A 71 12.59 -3.90 12.88
CA THR A 71 11.30 -3.50 12.28
C THR A 71 11.20 -1.99 12.11
N LYS A 72 11.58 -1.21 13.14
CA LYS A 72 11.65 0.26 13.04
C LYS A 72 12.69 0.76 12.05
N ALA A 73 13.83 0.07 11.90
CA ALA A 73 14.82 0.43 10.90
C ALA A 73 14.29 0.19 9.48
N LEU A 74 13.60 -0.94 9.27
CA LEU A 74 12.94 -1.27 8.00
C LEU A 74 11.89 -0.22 7.61
N LEU A 75 10.97 0.12 8.53
CA LEU A 75 9.91 1.10 8.23
C LEU A 75 10.46 2.50 7.91
N ARG A 76 11.52 2.93 8.62
CA ARG A 76 12.20 4.19 8.29
C ARG A 76 12.77 4.16 6.87
N HIS A 77 13.42 3.07 6.48
CA HIS A 77 13.95 2.92 5.13
C HIS A 77 12.84 2.98 4.07
N LEU A 78 11.73 2.27 4.28
CA LEU A 78 10.58 2.26 3.36
C LEU A 78 9.84 3.60 3.29
N GLY A 79 9.82 4.37 4.39
CA GLY A 79 9.28 5.72 4.42
C GLY A 79 10.13 6.73 3.65
N GLN A 80 11.46 6.63 3.77
CA GLN A 80 12.39 7.50 3.03
C GLN A 80 12.25 7.36 1.51
N ASP A 81 12.11 6.14 1.00
CA ASP A 81 11.94 5.88 -0.44
C ASP A 81 10.62 6.47 -0.98
N GLN A 82 9.58 6.56 -0.15
CA GLN A 82 8.30 7.17 -0.54
C GLN A 82 8.33 8.69 -0.51
N ASP A 83 9.04 9.30 0.44
CA ASP A 83 9.24 10.75 0.46
C ASP A 83 10.06 11.20 -0.76
N ASP A 84 11.08 10.44 -1.15
CA ASP A 84 11.88 10.70 -2.37
C ASP A 84 11.06 10.46 -3.66
N ALA A 85 10.20 9.45 -3.70
CA ALA A 85 9.30 9.22 -4.83
C ALA A 85 8.19 10.28 -4.94
N ALA A 86 7.65 10.75 -3.82
CA ALA A 86 6.63 11.80 -3.77
C ALA A 86 7.21 13.19 -4.05
N ALA A 87 8.52 13.39 -3.88
CA ALA A 87 9.24 14.61 -4.26
C ALA A 87 9.40 14.76 -5.79
N ILE A 88 9.15 13.72 -6.58
CA ILE A 88 8.86 13.90 -8.01
C ILE A 88 7.49 14.59 -8.06
N PRO A 89 7.39 15.85 -8.53
CA PRO A 89 6.09 16.50 -8.58
C PRO A 89 5.20 15.61 -9.43
N ALA A 90 4.18 15.03 -8.80
CA ALA A 90 3.07 14.40 -9.49
C ALA A 90 2.56 15.47 -10.45
N ALA A 91 3.02 15.38 -11.70
CA ALA A 91 2.48 16.13 -12.80
C ALA A 91 1.04 15.68 -12.84
N VAL A 92 0.18 16.47 -12.19
CA VAL A 92 -1.26 16.38 -12.22
C VAL A 92 -1.58 15.97 -13.64
N ALA A 93 -2.10 14.76 -13.80
CA ALA A 93 -2.50 14.24 -15.09
C ALA A 93 -3.58 15.20 -15.60
N ARG A 94 -3.12 16.25 -16.27
CA ARG A 94 -3.94 17.26 -16.89
C ARG A 94 -4.75 16.46 -17.90
N PRO A 95 -6.09 16.45 -17.81
CA PRO A 95 -6.89 15.76 -18.80
C PRO A 95 -6.45 16.26 -20.18
N PRO A 96 -6.34 15.37 -21.20
CA PRO A 96 -5.92 15.79 -22.53
C PRO A 96 -6.83 16.92 -22.97
N GLN A 97 -6.28 18.13 -23.06
CA GLN A 97 -7.03 19.28 -23.56
C GLN A 97 -7.26 19.04 -25.04
N LEU A 98 -8.45 18.56 -25.38
CA LEU A 98 -8.90 18.52 -26.76
C LEU A 98 -8.75 19.92 -27.37
N PRO A 99 -8.12 20.06 -28.54
CA PRO A 99 -7.97 21.35 -29.18
C PRO A 99 -9.36 21.94 -29.46
N LYS A 100 -9.63 23.13 -28.91
CA LYS A 100 -10.84 23.91 -29.21
C LYS A 100 -10.97 24.06 -30.73
N PRO A 101 -12.12 23.75 -31.34
CA PRO A 101 -12.31 23.98 -32.76
C PRO A 101 -12.25 25.49 -33.02
N ARG A 102 -11.23 25.92 -33.75
CA ARG A 102 -11.15 27.30 -34.27
C ARG A 102 -12.33 27.45 -35.23
N ARG A 103 -13.38 28.15 -34.81
CA ARG A 103 -14.45 28.59 -35.71
C ARG A 103 -13.77 29.43 -36.81
N ARG A 104 -13.58 28.83 -37.99
CA ARG A 104 -13.34 29.57 -39.22
C ARG A 104 -14.58 30.42 -39.42
N GLY A 105 -14.51 31.70 -39.07
CA GLY A 105 -15.47 32.67 -39.55
C GLY A 105 -15.49 32.56 -41.07
N LEU A 106 -16.65 32.30 -41.64
CA LEU A 106 -16.88 32.48 -43.07
C LEU A 106 -16.57 33.95 -43.33
N GLY A 107 -15.51 34.21 -44.10
CA GLY A 107 -14.93 35.54 -44.28
C GLY A 107 -15.94 36.60 -44.76
N PRO A 108 -15.54 37.88 -44.80
CA PRO A 108 -16.43 38.95 -45.21
C PRO A 108 -16.92 38.70 -46.64
N GLY A 109 -18.23 38.44 -46.80
CA GLY A 109 -18.84 38.10 -48.09
C GLY A 109 -19.86 36.95 -48.06
N TRP A 110 -20.04 36.26 -46.93
CA TRP A 110 -21.05 35.20 -46.85
C TRP A 110 -22.47 35.77 -46.64
N GLN A 111 -23.31 35.73 -47.68
CA GLN A 111 -24.74 36.05 -47.61
C GLN A 111 -25.53 34.74 -47.54
N GLY A 112 -26.17 34.49 -46.40
CA GLY A 112 -26.96 33.29 -46.18
C GLY A 112 -28.20 33.22 -47.08
N LEU A 113 -28.64 31.99 -47.35
CA LEU A 113 -29.84 31.69 -48.14
C LEU A 113 -31.10 32.21 -47.43
N PRO A 114 -32.05 32.84 -48.14
CA PRO A 114 -33.31 33.28 -47.53
C PRO A 114 -34.16 32.06 -47.15
N SER A 115 -34.49 31.96 -45.87
CA SER A 115 -35.49 31.01 -45.39
C SER A 115 -36.87 31.42 -45.87
N VAL A 116 -37.48 30.59 -46.72
CA VAL A 116 -38.90 30.71 -47.07
C VAL A 116 -39.71 30.40 -45.82
N SER A 117 -40.31 31.44 -45.24
CA SER A 117 -41.22 31.33 -44.10
C SER A 117 -42.51 30.65 -44.56
N ALA A 118 -42.74 29.44 -44.04
CA ALA A 118 -44.06 28.83 -44.03
C ALA A 118 -44.99 29.65 -43.12
N LYS A 119 -46.08 30.18 -43.68
CA LYS A 119 -47.24 30.58 -42.89
C LYS A 119 -48.55 30.28 -43.63
N ARG A 120 -49.22 29.29 -43.05
CA ARG A 120 -50.67 29.08 -42.89
C ARG A 120 -51.48 28.61 -44.10
#